data_AF-A0A016SB64-F1
#
_entry.id   AF-A0A016SB64-F1
#
_cell.length_a   1.000
_cell.length_b   1.000
_cell.length_c   1.000
_cell.angle_alpha   90.00
_cell.angle_beta   90.00
_cell.angle_gamma   90.00
#
_symmetry.space_group_name_H-M   'P 1'
#
loop_
_entity.id
_entity.type
_entity.pdbx_description
1 polymer ?
#
loop_
_entity_poly.entity_id
_entity_poly.type
_entity_poly.pdbx_seq_one_letter_code
_entity_poly.pdbx_strand_id
1 'polypeptide(L)'
;MWMRLKNDGTEETVRYCGPGKTGPGCDQFIEVKTNETAFPESKVLIFPNGTLIFEKLTESDGVATYYSPQTKPRIFTNDDGTMWGLPPKQIYLALV
;
A
#
# COMPACT_ATOMS: atom_id res chain seq x y z
N MET A 1 -4.79 -6.93 0.02
CA MET A 1 -4.26 -5.95 -0.94
C MET A 1 -3.76 -4.76 -0.15
N TRP A 2 -2.63 -4.22 -0.53
CA TRP A 2 -2.01 -3.05 0.08
C TRP A 2 -1.69 -2.03 -0.99
N MET A 3 -1.72 -0.78 -0.57
CA MET A 3 -1.23 0.33 -1.36
C MET A 3 -0.11 1.03 -0.59
N ARG A 4 0.77 1.68 -1.32
CA ARG A 4 1.75 2.61 -0.75
C ARG A 4 1.83 3.88 -1.57
N LEU A 5 2.09 4.97 -0.86
CA LEU A 5 2.38 6.27 -1.44
C LEU A 5 3.85 6.59 -1.16
N LYS A 6 4.65 6.78 -2.21
CA LYS A 6 6.04 7.25 -2.10
C LYS A 6 6.10 8.76 -1.87
N ASN A 7 7.25 9.26 -1.42
CA ASN A 7 7.50 10.68 -1.20
C ASN A 7 7.35 11.55 -2.45
N ASP A 8 7.57 10.98 -3.64
CA ASP A 8 7.39 11.68 -4.92
C ASP A 8 5.93 11.73 -5.38
N GLY A 9 5.00 11.16 -4.60
CA GLY A 9 3.58 11.07 -4.92
C GLY A 9 3.20 9.87 -5.79
N THR A 10 4.13 8.97 -6.10
CA THR A 10 3.84 7.73 -6.83
C THR A 10 2.99 6.80 -5.97
N GLU A 11 1.85 6.40 -6.50
CA GLU A 11 0.97 5.40 -5.90
C GLU A 11 1.27 4.02 -6.48
N GLU A 12 1.47 3.06 -5.58
CA GLU A 12 1.74 1.68 -5.94
C GLU A 12 0.82 0.72 -5.20
N THR A 13 0.55 -0.43 -5.82
CA THR A 13 -0.36 -1.44 -5.27
C THR A 13 0.24 -2.84 -5.34
N VAL A 14 -0.15 -3.67 -4.39
CA VAL A 14 0.22 -5.08 -4.32
C VAL A 14 -0.93 -5.91 -3.76
N ARG A 15 -1.14 -7.11 -4.30
CA ARG A 15 -2.24 -8.00 -3.93
C ARG A 15 -1.78 -9.45 -3.85
N TYR A 16 -2.50 -10.20 -3.02
CA TYR A 16 -2.41 -11.65 -3.03
C TYR A 16 -3.08 -12.19 -4.29
N CYS A 17 -2.43 -13.13 -4.97
CA CYS A 17 -2.95 -13.75 -6.19
C CYS A 17 -3.35 -15.21 -6.03
N GLY A 18 -3.02 -15.86 -4.91
CA GLY A 18 -3.21 -17.31 -4.76
C GLY A 18 -1.92 -18.09 -5.07
N PRO A 19 -1.81 -19.34 -4.58
CA PRO A 19 -0.61 -20.14 -4.80
C PRO A 19 -0.39 -20.40 -6.30
N GLY A 20 0.83 -20.16 -6.78
CA GLY A 20 1.21 -20.41 -8.18
C GLY A 20 0.56 -19.49 -9.22
N LYS A 21 -0.12 -18.42 -8.78
CA LYS A 21 -0.71 -17.43 -9.68
C LYS A 21 0.26 -16.27 -9.88
N THR A 22 0.49 -15.92 -11.14
CA THR A 22 1.34 -14.79 -11.55
C THR A 22 0.49 -13.71 -12.22
N GLY A 23 0.99 -12.48 -12.22
CA GLY A 23 0.36 -11.34 -12.88
C GLY A 23 0.74 -10.01 -12.22
N PRO A 24 0.33 -8.87 -12.80
CA PRO A 24 0.61 -7.55 -12.25
C PRO A 24 0.09 -7.44 -10.81
N GLY A 25 0.96 -6.93 -9.94
CA GLY A 25 0.67 -6.71 -8.52
C GLY A 25 0.71 -7.98 -7.66
N CYS A 26 1.03 -9.16 -8.20
CA CYS A 26 1.13 -10.40 -7.42
C CYS A 26 2.46 -10.44 -6.66
N ASP A 27 2.42 -10.28 -5.34
CA ASP A 27 3.60 -10.34 -4.44
C ASP A 27 4.76 -9.39 -4.86
N GLN A 28 4.43 -8.38 -5.66
CA GLN A 28 5.32 -7.37 -6.19
C GLN A 28 4.53 -6.08 -6.36
N PHE A 29 5.08 -4.95 -5.89
CA PHE A 29 4.45 -3.66 -6.11
C PHE A 29 4.48 -3.29 -7.60
N ILE A 30 3.38 -2.73 -8.07
CA ILE A 30 3.26 -2.09 -9.37
C ILE A 30 2.76 -0.66 -9.21
N GLU A 31 3.18 0.24 -10.08
CA GLU A 31 2.63 1.59 -10.13
C GLU A 31 1.19 1.57 -10.67
N VAL A 32 0.29 2.28 -9.99
CA VAL A 32 -1.15 2.27 -10.30
C VAL A 32 -1.44 2.87 -11.68
N LYS A 33 -0.68 3.89 -12.10
CA LYS A 33 -0.92 4.60 -13.37
C LYS A 33 -0.45 3.82 -14.59
N THR A 34 0.69 3.14 -14.48
CA THR A 34 1.38 2.50 -15.60
C THR A 34 1.20 0.98 -15.61
N ASN A 35 0.82 0.38 -14.48
CA ASN A 35 0.88 -1.07 -14.23
C ASN A 35 2.29 -1.67 -14.38
N GLU A 36 3.32 -0.83 -14.43
CA GLU A 36 4.70 -1.28 -14.49
C GLU A 36 5.18 -1.69 -13.09
N THR A 37 6.17 -2.58 -13.06
CA THR A 37 6.82 -2.98 -11.81
C THR A 37 7.38 -1.76 -11.10
N ALA A 38 7.07 -1.62 -9.82
CA ALA A 38 7.61 -0.58 -8.97
C ALA A 38 9.14 -0.59 -9.00
N PHE A 39 9.74 0.58 -9.22
CA PHE A 39 11.17 0.78 -9.10
C PHE A 39 11.49 1.75 -7.95
N PRO A 40 12.47 1.44 -7.08
CA PRO A 40 13.19 0.17 -6.98
C PRO A 40 12.26 -0.98 -6.56
N GLU A 41 12.68 -2.21 -6.88
CA GLU A 41 11.91 -3.42 -6.61
C GLU A 41 11.85 -3.71 -5.10
N SER A 42 10.65 -4.01 -4.59
CA SER A 42 10.42 -4.41 -3.21
C SER A 42 9.95 -5.86 -3.16
N LYS A 43 10.79 -6.74 -2.60
CA LYS A 43 10.44 -8.17 -2.44
C LYS A 43 9.48 -8.36 -1.29
N VAL A 44 8.26 -8.78 -1.60
CA VAL A 44 7.19 -8.91 -0.62
C VAL A 44 6.41 -10.21 -0.76
N LEU A 45 5.73 -10.58 0.32
CA LEU A 45 4.77 -11.68 0.35
C LEU A 45 3.44 -11.15 0.88
N ILE A 46 2.35 -11.38 0.15
CA ILE A 46 1.00 -11.10 0.62
C ILE A 46 0.30 -12.41 0.96
N PHE A 47 -0.35 -12.45 2.11
CA PHE A 47 -1.14 -13.61 2.53
C PHE A 47 -2.65 -13.38 2.32
N PRO A 48 -3.47 -14.45 2.25
CA PRO A 48 -4.93 -14.34 2.10
C PRO A 48 -5.60 -13.46 3.16
N ASN A 49 -5.05 -13.45 4.38
CA ASN A 49 -5.55 -12.64 5.51
C ASN A 49 -5.16 -11.15 5.41
N GLY A 50 -4.49 -10.74 4.34
CA GLY A 50 -4.02 -9.37 4.16
C GLY A 50 -2.73 -9.03 4.88
N THR A 51 -1.99 -10.01 5.42
CA THR A 51 -0.63 -9.76 5.94
C THR A 51 0.30 -9.44 4.78
N LEU A 52 1.08 -8.37 4.92
CA LEU A 52 2.17 -7.99 4.01
C LEU A 52 3.49 -8.19 4.76
N ILE A 53 4.39 -8.98 4.18
CA ILE A 53 5.75 -9.20 4.70
C ILE A 53 6.73 -8.69 3.66
N PHE A 54 7.72 -7.92 4.10
CA PHE A 54 8.89 -7.59 3.28
C PHE A 54 9.96 -8.65 3.53
N GLU A 55 10.43 -9.31 2.48
CA GLU A 55 11.56 -10.24 2.61
C GLU A 55 12.85 -9.48 2.93
N LYS A 56 12.99 -8.30 2.35
CA LYS A 56 14.07 -7.37 2.62
C LYS A 56 13.54 -5.95 2.47
N LEU A 57 13.71 -5.14 3.51
CA LEU A 57 13.41 -3.71 3.43
C LEU A 57 14.55 -2.96 2.74
N THR A 58 14.17 -2.01 1.90
CA THR A 58 15.05 -1.02 1.27
C THR A 58 14.72 0.37 1.81
N GLU A 59 15.62 1.33 1.58
CA GLU A 59 15.40 2.72 2.00
C GLU A 59 14.10 3.31 1.42
N SER A 60 13.80 3.00 0.15
CA SER A 60 12.55 3.40 -0.51
C SER A 60 11.29 2.83 0.14
N ASP A 61 11.38 1.68 0.82
CA ASP A 61 10.28 1.11 1.58
C ASP A 61 10.06 1.87 2.89
N GLY A 62 11.14 2.29 3.56
CA GLY A 62 11.07 3.01 4.83
C GLY A 62 10.50 4.43 4.71
N VAL A 63 10.54 5.02 3.52
CA VAL A 63 10.01 6.37 3.31
C VAL A 63 8.59 6.39 2.73
N ALA A 64 7.97 5.23 2.48
CA ALA A 64 6.62 5.15 1.95
C ALA A 64 5.55 5.10 3.05
N THR A 65 4.36 5.61 2.74
CA THR A 65 3.18 5.46 3.61
C THR A 65 2.33 4.30 3.11
N TYR A 66 2.08 3.31 3.96
CA TYR A 66 1.31 2.12 3.60
C TYR A 66 -0.12 2.19 4.13
N TYR A 67 -1.07 1.73 3.32
CA TYR A 67 -2.48 1.66 3.70
C TYR A 67 -3.19 0.50 3.01
N SER A 68 -4.24 0.00 3.65
CA SER A 68 -5.13 -0.97 3.03
C SER A 68 -6.31 -0.25 2.40
N PRO A 69 -6.57 -0.40 1.08
CA PRO A 69 -7.71 0.25 0.41
C PRO A 69 -9.07 -0.26 0.89
N GLN A 70 -9.10 -1.40 1.58
CA GLN A 70 -10.32 -1.90 2.23
C GLN A 70 -10.66 -1.08 3.49
N THR A 71 -9.69 -0.35 4.02
CA THR A 71 -9.87 0.53 5.16
C THR A 71 -10.32 1.88 4.61
N LYS A 72 -11.62 2.18 4.69
CA LYS A 72 -12.15 3.46 4.22
C LYS A 72 -11.88 4.56 5.25
N PRO A 73 -11.63 5.82 4.83
CA PRO A 73 -11.61 6.95 5.74
C PRO A 73 -12.97 7.06 6.45
N ARG A 74 -12.95 7.40 7.73
CA ARG A 74 -14.18 7.74 8.46
C ARG A 74 -14.46 9.21 8.22
N ILE A 75 -15.58 9.51 7.56
CA ILE A 75 -16.04 10.87 7.32
C ILE A 75 -17.02 11.25 8.43
N PHE A 76 -16.83 12.45 8.96
CA PHE A 76 -17.68 13.08 9.93
C PHE A 76 -18.28 14.32 9.30
N THR A 77 -19.56 14.53 9.53
CA THR A 77 -20.29 15.72 9.10
C THR A 77 -20.78 16.41 10.37
N ASN A 78 -20.43 17.67 10.53
CA ASN A 78 -20.90 18.51 11.62
C ASN A 78 -22.31 19.04 11.30
N ASP A 79 -23.03 19.54 12.31
CA ASP A 79 -24.38 20.07 12.16
C ASP A 79 -24.43 21.31 11.24
N ASP A 80 -23.31 22.02 11.06
CA ASP A 80 -23.14 23.16 10.16
C ASP A 80 -22.83 22.74 8.70
N GLY A 81 -22.80 21.44 8.41
CA GLY A 81 -22.49 20.89 7.10
C GLY A 81 -20.99 20.80 6.77
N THR A 82 -20.10 21.23 7.67
CA THR A 82 -18.66 21.04 7.48
C THR A 82 -18.28 19.56 7.59
N MET A 83 -17.32 19.13 6.79
CA MET A 83 -16.85 17.74 6.75
C MET A 83 -15.39 17.64 7.18
N TRP A 84 -15.08 16.63 7.96
CA TRP A 84 -13.70 16.23 8.24
C TRP A 84 -13.57 14.71 8.18
N GLY A 85 -12.36 14.23 7.90
CA GLY A 85 -12.09 12.82 7.69
C GLY A 85 -10.95 12.33 8.55
N LEU A 86 -11.11 11.15 9.14
CA LEU A 86 -9.98 10.37 9.62
C LEU A 86 -9.49 9.48 8.46
N PRO A 87 -8.20 9.55 8.10
CA PRO A 87 -7.66 8.68 7.06
C PRO A 87 -7.76 7.21 7.46
N PRO A 88 -7.65 6.29 6.49
CA PRO A 88 -7.44 4.87 6.74
C PRO A 88 -6.29 4.63 7.74
N LYS A 89 -6.30 3.49 8.42
CA LYS A 89 -5.14 3.08 9.23
C LYS A 89 -3.90 3.03 8.33
N GLN A 90 -2.91 3.83 8.69
CA GLN A 90 -1.63 3.92 7.99
C GLN A 90 -0.55 3.21 8.80
N ILE A 91 0.41 2.60 8.09
CA ILE A 91 1.60 2.00 8.67
C ILE A 91 2.81 2.75 8.14
N TYR A 92 3.69 3.13 9.06
CA TYR A 92 4.99 3.74 8.78
C TYR A 92 6.07 2.74 9.16
N LEU A 93 7.01 2.49 8.25
CA LEU A 93 8.15 1.61 8.48
C LEU A 93 9.38 2.49 8.74
N ALA A 94 9.93 2.48 9.95
CA ALA A 94 11.20 3.15 10.24
C ALA A 94 12.33 2.11 10.23
N LEU A 95 13.32 2.31 9.36
CA LEU A 95 14.59 1.60 9.43
C LEU A 95 15.44 2.30 10.50
N VAL A 96 15.71 1.61 11.61
CA VAL A 96 16.53 2.09 12.74
C VAL A 96 17.91 1.45 12.73
#